data_AF-A0A4P5YJX5-F1
#
_entry.id   AF-A0A4P5YJX5-F1
#
_cell.length_a   1.000
_cell.length_b   1.000
_cell.length_c   1.000
_cell.angle_alpha   90.00
_cell.angle_beta   90.00
_cell.angle_gamma   90.00
#
_symmetry.space_group_name_H-M   'P 1'
#
loop_
_entity.id
_entity.type
_entity.pdbx_description
1 polymer ?
#
loop_
_entity_poly.entity_id
_entity_poly.type
_entity_poly.pdbx_seq_one_letter_code
_entity_poly.pdbx_strand_id
1 'polypeptide(L)'
;MNGNWQQGTDGAADRLLAVLSDAACAPGLQFPTPPHSATPNRAAPKAFRMALCIRLSRFGRTHRPFFRILAIDKRCHREGKANEILGTYDPLAKEKNIQVDLPKVEAWVKEGAQVSPALRSLLKHHGYVLSSKPHVVGENRATNTEIAAKAGKTWVKPTRRALLRHQAKLKAARKVELEKARAAKAEAKSAEAKPADAATPA
;
A
#
# COMPACT_ATOMS: atom_id res chain seq x y z
N MET A 1 22.98 52.14 -9.96
CA MET A 1 22.48 53.06 -11.01
C MET A 1 21.63 52.21 -11.95
N ASN A 2 20.51 51.68 -11.48
CA ASN A 2 19.20 52.33 -11.32
C ASN A 2 18.66 52.77 -12.69
N GLY A 3 17.97 51.83 -13.35
CA GLY A 3 17.10 52.11 -14.48
C GLY A 3 15.76 52.65 -13.97
N ASN A 4 15.58 53.95 -14.16
CA ASN A 4 14.34 54.68 -14.00
C ASN A 4 13.53 54.57 -15.30
N TRP A 5 12.25 54.24 -15.23
CA TRP A 5 11.30 54.39 -16.34
C TRP A 5 10.20 55.36 -15.91
N GLN A 6 10.08 56.43 -16.71
CA GLN A 6 8.99 57.42 -16.80
C GLN A 6 7.62 56.89 -16.34
N GLN A 7 6.93 57.58 -15.42
CA GLN A 7 6.11 58.80 -15.56
C GLN A 7 4.78 58.65 -16.31
N GLY A 8 3.73 59.24 -15.72
CA GLY A 8 2.40 59.48 -16.30
C GLY A 8 1.36 59.56 -15.16
N THR A 9 1.13 60.73 -14.56
CA THR A 9 -0.05 61.62 -14.80
C THR A 9 -1.32 60.98 -14.23
N ASP A 10 -2.12 61.54 -13.31
CA ASP A 10 -2.65 62.88 -13.09
C ASP A 10 -3.03 62.96 -11.58
N GLY A 11 -3.06 64.08 -10.85
CA GLY A 11 -3.67 65.37 -11.20
C GLY A 11 -5.07 65.46 -10.57
N ALA A 12 -5.26 66.44 -9.67
CA ALA A 12 -6.50 66.86 -8.98
C ALA A 12 -6.89 66.03 -7.73
N ALA A 13 -6.65 66.48 -6.50
CA ALA A 13 -7.16 67.67 -5.81
C ALA A 13 -8.63 67.56 -5.39
N ASP A 14 -8.83 67.94 -4.13
CA ASP A 14 -10.05 68.48 -3.52
C ASP A 14 -11.08 67.55 -2.83
N ARG A 15 -11.05 67.69 -1.51
CA ARG A 15 -12.15 68.19 -0.64
C ARG A 15 -13.24 67.21 -0.14
N LEU A 16 -13.14 67.00 1.17
CA LEU A 16 -14.14 67.34 2.19
C LEU A 16 -15.59 66.81 2.06
N LEU A 17 -15.91 65.90 2.99
CA LEU A 17 -17.07 65.86 3.89
C LEU A 17 -18.48 66.25 3.36
N ALA A 18 -19.35 65.23 3.24
CA ALA A 18 -20.80 65.25 3.51
C ALA A 18 -21.23 63.79 3.76
N VAL A 19 -21.70 63.35 4.95
CA VAL A 19 -22.96 63.59 5.66
C VAL A 19 -24.20 62.96 4.99
N LEU A 20 -24.65 61.86 5.62
CA LEU A 20 -26.01 61.37 5.90
C LEU A 20 -27.05 61.01 4.80
N SER A 21 -27.62 59.82 5.02
CA SER A 21 -29.01 59.35 4.86
C SER A 21 -29.52 58.73 3.54
N ASP A 22 -30.05 57.51 3.75
CA ASP A 22 -31.20 56.85 3.12
C ASP A 22 -31.28 56.67 1.60
N ALA A 23 -31.28 55.40 1.15
CA ALA A 23 -32.54 54.71 0.80
C ALA A 23 -32.33 53.41 -0.01
N ALA A 24 -33.17 52.41 0.32
CA ALA A 24 -33.72 51.34 -0.53
C ALA A 24 -32.80 50.17 -0.97
N CYS A 25 -33.04 48.94 -0.50
CA CYS A 25 -33.99 47.92 -1.06
C CYS A 25 -33.41 47.28 -2.35
N ALA A 26 -33.12 45.98 -2.52
CA ALA A 26 -33.61 44.76 -1.88
C ALA A 26 -32.60 43.58 -2.10
N PRO A 27 -32.83 42.41 -1.49
CA PRO A 27 -31.86 41.33 -1.29
C PRO A 27 -31.96 40.20 -2.33
N GLY A 28 -30.94 39.33 -2.37
CA GLY A 28 -31.16 37.93 -2.76
C GLY A 28 -30.40 37.45 -3.99
N LEU A 29 -29.09 37.25 -3.83
CA LEU A 29 -28.42 36.10 -4.44
C LEU A 29 -27.72 35.32 -3.33
N GLN A 30 -28.55 34.65 -2.52
CA GLN A 30 -28.10 33.56 -1.66
C GLN A 30 -27.64 32.43 -2.58
N PHE A 31 -26.33 32.32 -2.75
CA PHE A 31 -25.75 31.04 -3.16
C PHE A 31 -26.21 29.99 -2.14
N PRO A 32 -26.82 28.87 -2.56
CA PRO A 32 -27.26 27.85 -1.62
C PRO A 32 -26.02 27.32 -0.90
N THR A 33 -25.90 27.66 0.39
CA THR A 33 -24.93 26.99 1.26
C THR A 33 -25.32 25.51 1.29
N PRO A 34 -24.39 24.59 1.01
CA PRO A 34 -24.69 23.18 1.08
C PRO A 34 -25.19 22.85 2.49
N PRO A 35 -26.27 22.08 2.66
CA PRO A 35 -26.68 21.61 3.97
C PRO A 35 -25.53 20.81 4.58
N HIS A 36 -25.16 21.16 5.80
CA HIS A 36 -24.02 20.65 6.57
C HIS A 36 -24.14 19.15 6.96
N SER A 37 -24.90 18.33 6.22
CA SER A 37 -25.30 16.97 6.59
C SER A 37 -24.80 15.86 5.66
N ALA A 38 -23.69 16.05 4.95
CA ALA A 38 -23.03 14.93 4.27
C ALA A 38 -21.53 15.20 4.02
N THR A 39 -20.70 15.12 5.05
CA THR A 39 -19.28 14.78 4.82
C THR A 39 -19.18 13.26 4.69
N PRO A 40 -18.75 12.71 3.53
CA PRO A 40 -18.60 11.29 3.38
C PRO A 40 -17.42 10.81 4.23
N ASN A 41 -17.70 9.88 5.15
CA ASN A 41 -16.73 8.95 5.71
C ASN A 41 -15.36 9.56 6.06
N ARG A 42 -15.32 10.47 7.04
CA ARG A 42 -14.07 10.71 7.78
C ARG A 42 -13.82 9.45 8.58
N ALA A 43 -13.13 8.48 7.97
CA ALA A 43 -12.64 7.28 8.64
C ALA A 43 -12.15 7.70 10.03
N ALA A 44 -12.84 7.23 11.07
CA ALA A 44 -12.50 7.54 12.44
C ALA A 44 -10.98 7.36 12.59
N PRO A 45 -10.25 8.31 13.21
CA PRO A 45 -8.83 8.11 13.46
C PRO A 45 -8.72 6.76 14.15
N LYS A 46 -8.13 5.77 13.46
CA LYS A 46 -7.91 4.41 13.97
C LYS A 46 -7.50 4.58 15.42
N ALA A 47 -8.36 4.11 16.34
CA ALA A 47 -8.15 4.25 17.77
C ALA A 47 -6.71 3.84 18.04
N PHE A 48 -5.85 4.85 18.20
CA PHE A 48 -4.43 4.65 18.33
C PHE A 48 -4.29 4.27 19.78
N ARG A 49 -4.53 2.98 20.03
CA ARG A 49 -4.47 2.34 21.34
C ARG A 49 -3.22 2.90 22.01
N MET A 50 -3.42 3.50 23.17
CA MET A 50 -2.34 4.06 23.98
C MET A 50 -1.23 3.00 24.06
N ALA A 51 -0.13 3.30 23.38
CA ALA A 51 0.95 2.36 23.19
C ALA A 51 2.26 3.12 23.33
N LEU A 52 3.04 2.68 24.31
CA LEU A 52 4.43 3.06 24.41
C LEU A 52 5.15 2.51 23.16
N CYS A 53 5.91 3.36 22.49
CA CYS A 53 6.62 3.03 21.26
C CYS A 53 8.10 3.33 21.41
N ILE A 54 8.94 2.40 20.98
CA ILE A 54 10.37 2.61 20.82
C ILE A 54 10.63 3.05 19.38
N ARG A 55 11.07 4.30 19.21
CA ARG A 55 11.27 4.91 17.89
C ARG A 55 12.57 5.72 17.82
N LEU A 56 13.00 5.97 16.59
CA LEU A 56 14.11 6.88 16.30
C LEU A 56 13.61 8.32 16.32
N SER A 57 14.27 9.16 17.11
CA SER A 57 14.09 10.60 17.08
C SER A 57 15.29 11.26 16.42
N ARG A 58 15.02 12.24 15.57
CA ARG A 58 16.06 12.95 14.81
C ARG A 58 16.58 14.11 15.65
N PHE A 59 17.89 14.21 15.71
CA PHE A 59 18.67 15.28 16.30
C PHE A 59 19.78 15.66 15.31
N GLY A 60 20.58 16.66 15.67
CA GLY A 60 21.72 17.11 14.87
C GLY A 60 21.41 18.34 14.03
N ARG A 61 22.22 18.54 13.00
CA ARG A 61 22.19 19.73 12.13
C ARG A 61 21.71 19.36 10.73
N THR A 62 21.45 20.37 9.90
CA THR A 62 21.27 20.16 8.45
C THR A 62 22.49 19.44 7.89
N HIS A 63 22.26 18.43 7.03
CA HIS A 63 23.29 17.55 6.44
C HIS A 63 24.11 16.68 7.42
N ARG A 64 23.83 16.74 8.73
CA ARG A 64 24.44 15.86 9.73
C ARG A 64 23.37 15.29 10.68
N PRO A 65 22.58 14.29 10.23
CA PRO A 65 21.54 13.69 11.05
C PRO A 65 22.15 12.81 12.15
N PHE A 66 21.65 12.97 13.36
CA PHE A 66 21.97 12.13 14.51
C PHE A 66 20.68 11.56 15.07
N PHE A 67 20.62 10.29 15.43
CA PHE A 67 19.39 9.69 15.93
C PHE A 67 19.54 9.20 17.36
N ARG A 68 18.50 9.40 18.16
CA ARG A 68 18.36 8.79 19.49
C ARG A 68 17.28 7.73 19.46
N ILE A 69 17.51 6.62 20.13
CA ILE A 69 16.53 5.57 20.33
C ILE A 69 15.80 5.90 21.63
N LEU A 70 14.50 6.23 21.51
CA LEU A 70 13.70 6.73 22.61
C LEU A 70 12.49 5.81 22.85
N ALA A 71 12.19 5.57 24.13
CA ALA A 71 10.89 5.05 24.55
C ALA A 71 9.96 6.25 24.85
N ILE A 72 8.85 6.35 24.12
CA ILE A 72 7.91 7.47 24.23
C ILE A 72 6.49 7.03 23.90
N ASP A 73 5.48 7.71 24.45
CA ASP A 73 4.10 7.56 23.99
C ASP A 73 4.00 7.98 22.52
N LYS A 74 3.34 7.14 21.72
CA LYS A 74 3.11 7.33 20.30
C LYS A 74 2.45 8.68 19.96
N ARG A 75 1.63 9.22 20.86
CA ARG A 75 0.91 10.50 20.71
C ARG A 75 1.82 11.73 20.79
N CYS A 76 2.98 11.60 21.45
CA CYS A 76 3.89 12.72 21.60
C CYS A 76 4.61 13.04 20.28
N HIS A 77 5.07 14.29 20.15
CA HIS A 77 5.91 14.71 19.03
C HIS A 77 7.19 13.85 18.94
N ARG A 78 7.72 13.65 17.73
CA ARG A 78 8.89 12.77 17.49
C ARG A 78 10.07 13.11 18.41
N GLU A 79 10.34 14.39 18.55
CA GLU A 79 11.42 14.99 19.34
C GLU A 79 10.95 15.48 20.73
N GLY A 80 9.75 15.07 21.17
CA GLY A 80 9.18 15.45 22.46
C GLY A 80 9.84 14.77 23.66
N LYS A 81 9.27 15.03 24.85
CA LYS A 81 9.72 14.44 26.12
C LYS A 81 9.64 12.92 26.07
N ALA A 82 10.79 12.25 26.16
CA ALA A 82 10.88 10.80 26.25
C ALA A 82 10.72 10.33 27.70
N ASN A 83 10.27 9.08 27.86
CA ASN A 83 10.31 8.39 29.16
C ASN A 83 11.75 7.99 29.47
N GLU A 84 12.42 7.33 28.52
CA GLU A 84 13.81 6.92 28.64
C GLU A 84 14.56 6.97 27.29
N ILE A 85 15.85 7.26 27.35
CA ILE A 85 16.79 7.19 26.23
C ILE A 85 17.51 5.83 26.29
N LEU A 86 17.32 5.00 25.27
CA LEU A 86 17.85 3.63 25.22
C LEU A 86 19.16 3.51 24.44
N GLY A 87 19.50 4.53 23.67
CA GLY A 87 20.68 4.50 22.82
C GLY A 87 20.78 5.61 21.79
N THR A 88 21.83 5.53 20.99
CA THR A 88 22.15 6.48 19.92
C THR A 88 22.55 5.76 18.64
N TYR A 89 22.34 6.44 17.52
CA TYR A 89 22.66 5.97 16.18
C TYR A 89 23.20 7.14 15.34
N ASP A 90 24.41 7.01 14.81
CA ASP A 90 25.05 8.02 13.96
C ASP A 90 25.36 7.45 12.55
N PRO A 91 24.46 7.65 11.56
CA PRO A 91 24.60 7.06 10.24
C PRO A 91 25.89 7.46 9.49
N LEU A 92 26.56 8.54 9.90
CA LEU A 92 27.78 9.02 9.28
C LEU A 92 29.05 8.42 9.91
N ALA A 93 28.93 7.82 11.09
CA ALA A 93 30.02 7.12 11.73
C ALA A 93 30.31 5.81 11.01
N LYS A 94 31.55 5.66 10.52
CA LYS A 94 32.03 4.46 9.81
C LYS A 94 32.23 3.26 10.75
N GLU A 95 32.51 3.52 12.02
CA GLU A 95 32.79 2.52 13.05
C GLU A 95 31.83 2.72 14.24
N LYS A 96 31.39 1.61 14.87
CA LYS A 96 30.50 1.61 16.05
C LYS A 96 29.34 2.60 15.95
N ASN A 97 28.64 2.53 14.81
CA ASN A 97 27.55 3.43 14.44
C ASN A 97 26.37 3.42 15.44
N ILE A 98 26.18 2.31 16.17
CA ILE A 98 25.10 2.15 17.15
C ILE A 98 25.65 1.91 18.55
N GLN A 99 25.06 2.62 19.51
CA GLN A 99 25.19 2.34 20.94
C GLN A 99 23.79 2.08 21.50
N VAL A 100 23.52 0.85 21.94
CA VAL A 100 22.21 0.42 22.44
C VAL A 100 22.34 -0.33 23.75
N ASP A 101 21.52 0.08 24.72
CA ASP A 101 21.34 -0.63 25.98
C ASP A 101 20.30 -1.74 25.80
N LEU A 102 20.75 -2.91 25.34
CA LEU A 102 19.91 -4.10 25.16
C LEU A 102 19.03 -4.47 26.38
N PRO A 103 19.54 -4.50 27.64
CA PRO A 103 18.71 -4.90 28.77
C PRO A 103 17.50 -3.98 28.97
N LYS A 104 17.68 -2.68 28.69
CA LYS A 104 16.60 -1.69 28.80
C LYS A 104 15.59 -1.86 27.68
N VAL A 105 16.07 -2.04 26.44
CA VAL A 105 15.19 -2.28 25.30
C VAL A 105 14.34 -3.52 25.53
N GLU A 106 14.92 -4.61 26.04
CA GLU A 106 14.19 -5.83 26.37
C GLU A 106 13.17 -5.63 27.48
N ALA A 107 13.49 -4.86 28.53
CA ALA A 107 12.56 -4.54 29.60
C ALA A 107 11.32 -3.82 29.05
N TRP A 108 11.51 -2.76 28.27
CA TRP A 108 10.41 -2.04 27.63
C TRP A 108 9.61 -2.92 26.66
N VAL A 109 10.29 -3.78 25.93
CA VAL A 109 9.63 -4.74 25.03
C VAL A 109 8.77 -5.75 25.81
N LYS A 110 9.24 -6.22 26.97
CA LYS A 110 8.46 -7.10 27.88
C LYS A 110 7.24 -6.40 28.45
N GLU A 111 7.34 -5.11 28.73
CA GLU A 111 6.22 -4.24 29.14
C GLU A 111 5.21 -3.98 28.01
N GLY A 112 5.49 -4.45 26.79
CA GLY A 112 4.60 -4.33 25.64
C GLY A 112 4.87 -3.10 24.77
N ALA A 113 6.03 -2.45 24.93
CA ALA A 113 6.44 -1.37 24.05
C ALA A 113 6.58 -1.86 22.60
N GLN A 114 6.04 -1.06 21.68
CA GLN A 114 6.03 -1.38 20.26
C GLN A 114 7.26 -0.79 19.57
N VAL A 115 8.09 -1.65 18.98
CA VAL A 115 9.30 -1.21 18.25
C VAL A 115 8.93 -0.78 16.83
N SER A 116 9.38 0.41 16.43
CA SER A 116 9.20 0.92 15.07
C SER A 116 9.88 0.01 14.01
N PRO A 117 9.30 -0.17 12.80
CA PRO A 117 9.87 -1.03 11.77
C PRO A 117 11.29 -0.62 11.35
N ALA A 118 11.57 0.69 11.26
CA ALA A 118 12.90 1.18 10.90
C ALA A 118 13.96 0.80 11.96
N LEU A 119 13.60 0.93 13.25
CA LEU A 119 14.47 0.53 14.35
C LEU A 119 14.67 -0.98 14.40
N ARG A 120 13.64 -1.76 14.09
CA ARG A 120 13.76 -3.22 14.01
C ARG A 120 14.71 -3.66 12.89
N SER A 121 14.62 -3.05 11.70
CA SER A 121 15.55 -3.30 10.61
C SER A 121 16.97 -2.92 11.03
N LEU A 122 17.13 -1.75 11.65
CA LEU A 122 18.40 -1.29 12.18
C LEU A 122 19.03 -2.30 13.16
N LEU A 123 18.28 -2.72 14.18
CA LEU A 123 18.75 -3.70 15.17
C LEU A 123 19.13 -5.03 14.52
N LYS A 124 18.34 -5.49 13.53
CA LYS A 124 18.63 -6.71 12.76
C LYS A 124 19.93 -6.60 11.96
N HIS A 125 20.21 -5.46 11.34
CA HIS A 125 21.45 -5.24 10.58
C HIS A 125 22.70 -5.32 11.48
N HIS A 126 22.57 -4.95 12.75
CA HIS A 126 23.65 -4.99 13.73
C HIS A 126 23.67 -6.28 14.57
N GLY A 127 22.83 -7.27 14.23
CA GLY A 127 22.82 -8.57 14.90
C GLY A 127 22.10 -8.61 16.25
N TYR A 128 21.38 -7.56 16.63
CA TYR A 128 20.60 -7.54 17.87
C TYR A 128 19.27 -8.28 17.67
N VAL A 129 19.05 -9.33 18.47
CA VAL A 129 17.83 -10.13 18.45
C VAL A 129 16.88 -9.62 19.52
N LEU A 130 15.66 -9.25 19.15
CA LEU A 130 14.61 -8.87 20.08
C LEU A 130 13.65 -10.04 20.32
N SER A 131 13.22 -10.22 21.56
CA SER A 131 12.30 -11.30 21.96
C SER A 131 10.85 -11.08 21.48
N SER A 132 10.45 -9.87 21.12
CA SER A 132 9.06 -9.59 20.74
C SER A 132 8.71 -9.96 19.31
N LYS A 133 7.48 -10.44 19.15
CA LYS A 133 6.86 -10.66 17.86
C LYS A 133 6.68 -9.31 17.14
N PRO A 134 6.90 -9.27 15.81
CA PRO A 134 6.66 -8.08 15.01
C PRO A 134 5.26 -7.52 15.22
N HIS A 135 5.14 -6.25 15.58
CA HIS A 135 3.85 -5.56 15.45
C HIS A 135 3.67 -5.09 14.02
N VAL A 136 3.02 -5.94 13.22
CA VAL A 136 2.81 -5.63 11.82
C VAL A 136 1.51 -4.86 11.67
N VAL A 137 1.63 -3.54 11.60
CA VAL A 137 0.52 -2.64 11.27
C VAL A 137 0.21 -2.83 9.78
N GLY A 138 -0.75 -3.70 9.49
CA GLY A 138 -1.28 -3.87 8.12
C GLY A 138 -0.91 -5.17 7.42
N GLU A 139 -0.48 -6.21 8.13
CA GLU A 139 -0.30 -7.53 7.52
C GLU A 139 -1.57 -8.36 7.43
N ASN A 140 -2.65 -7.69 7.02
CA ASN A 140 -3.70 -8.34 6.24
C ASN A 140 -3.48 -8.08 4.74
N ARG A 141 -2.22 -7.82 4.31
CA ARG A 141 -1.88 -7.61 2.89
C ARG A 141 -0.60 -8.30 2.39
N ALA A 142 0.29 -8.84 3.23
CA ALA A 142 1.58 -9.36 2.74
C ALA A 142 2.17 -10.62 3.41
N THR A 143 1.52 -11.24 4.40
CA THR A 143 1.89 -12.61 4.82
C THR A 143 1.38 -13.68 3.85
N ASN A 144 0.34 -13.36 3.05
CA ASN A 144 -0.16 -14.28 2.04
C ASN A 144 0.87 -14.49 0.91
N THR A 145 1.83 -13.60 0.68
CA THR A 145 2.86 -13.78 -0.36
C THR A 145 3.95 -14.77 0.04
N GLU A 146 4.34 -14.82 1.31
CA GLU A 146 5.31 -15.83 1.80
C GLU A 146 4.64 -17.18 2.07
N ILE A 147 3.37 -17.18 2.51
CA ILE A 147 2.54 -18.39 2.60
C ILE A 147 2.16 -18.90 1.20
N ALA A 148 1.89 -18.05 0.21
CA ALA A 148 1.64 -18.43 -1.18
C ALA A 148 2.91 -18.82 -1.95
N ALA A 149 4.07 -18.23 -1.60
CA ALA A 149 5.37 -18.68 -2.09
C ALA A 149 5.71 -20.07 -1.53
N LYS A 150 5.42 -20.33 -0.24
CA LYS A 150 5.51 -21.67 0.36
C LYS A 150 4.44 -22.65 -0.13
N ALA A 151 3.25 -22.18 -0.51
CA ALA A 151 2.16 -22.99 -1.06
C ALA A 151 2.22 -23.13 -2.60
N GLY A 152 3.30 -22.65 -3.23
CA GLY A 152 3.73 -23.09 -4.56
C GLY A 152 2.71 -22.93 -5.70
N LYS A 153 1.78 -21.96 -5.66
CA LYS A 153 1.04 -21.50 -6.86
C LYS A 153 0.65 -20.03 -6.70
N THR A 154 1.32 -19.16 -7.45
CA THR A 154 0.76 -17.84 -7.76
C THR A 154 -0.18 -18.01 -8.95
N TRP A 155 -1.45 -17.62 -8.80
CA TRP A 155 -2.40 -17.65 -9.90
C TRP A 155 -2.03 -16.56 -10.91
N VAL A 156 -1.37 -16.96 -12.00
CA VAL A 156 -1.10 -16.08 -13.13
C VAL A 156 -2.18 -16.28 -14.17
N LYS A 157 -2.83 -15.19 -14.61
CA LYS A 157 -3.78 -15.26 -15.74
C LYS A 157 -3.06 -15.87 -16.95
N PRO A 158 -3.61 -16.94 -17.57
CA PRO A 158 -2.94 -17.60 -18.69
C PRO A 158 -2.81 -16.62 -19.86
N THR A 159 -1.62 -16.56 -20.46
CA THR A 159 -1.36 -15.75 -21.65
C THR A 159 -2.19 -16.25 -22.84
N ARG A 160 -2.53 -15.34 -23.76
CA ARG A 160 -3.28 -15.65 -25.00
C ARG A 160 -2.66 -16.82 -25.78
N ARG A 161 -1.33 -16.91 -25.82
CA ARG A 161 -0.59 -18.02 -26.45
C ARG A 161 -0.82 -19.37 -25.76
N ALA A 162 -0.91 -19.39 -24.42
CA ALA A 162 -1.21 -20.59 -23.65
C ALA A 162 -2.66 -21.06 -23.86
N LEU A 163 -3.61 -20.13 -23.92
CA LEU A 163 -5.02 -20.42 -24.21
C LEU A 163 -5.21 -21.01 -25.62
N LEU A 164 -4.56 -20.42 -26.63
CA LEU A 164 -4.63 -20.91 -28.01
C LEU A 164 -4.03 -22.32 -28.14
N ARG A 165 -2.91 -22.59 -27.46
CA ARG A 165 -2.30 -23.94 -27.40
C ARG A 165 -3.23 -24.96 -26.74
N HIS A 166 -3.89 -24.57 -25.64
CA HIS A 166 -4.85 -25.42 -24.95
C HIS A 166 -6.08 -25.73 -25.83
N GLN A 167 -6.62 -24.73 -26.51
CA GLN A 167 -7.72 -24.91 -27.47
C GLN A 167 -7.32 -25.81 -28.65
N ALA A 168 -6.13 -25.64 -29.20
CA ALA A 168 -5.61 -26.49 -30.26
C ALA A 168 -5.46 -27.95 -29.80
N LYS A 169 -4.98 -28.17 -28.57
CA LYS A 169 -4.85 -29.51 -27.98
C LYS A 169 -6.21 -30.19 -27.80
N LEU A 170 -7.22 -29.48 -27.31
CA LEU A 170 -8.59 -30.00 -27.18
C LEU A 170 -9.23 -30.33 -28.53
N LYS A 171 -9.01 -29.47 -29.54
CA LYS A 171 -9.50 -29.71 -30.91
C LYS A 171 -8.83 -30.92 -31.55
N ALA A 172 -7.52 -31.07 -31.38
CA ALA A 172 -6.77 -32.24 -31.87
C ALA A 172 -7.22 -33.53 -31.20
N ALA A 173 -7.38 -33.54 -29.87
CA ALA A 173 -7.88 -34.69 -29.13
C ALA A 173 -9.29 -35.10 -29.60
N ARG A 174 -10.22 -34.14 -29.74
CA ARG A 174 -11.57 -34.43 -30.28
C ARG A 174 -11.55 -34.96 -31.70
N LYS A 175 -10.66 -34.46 -32.56
CA LYS A 175 -10.52 -34.97 -33.93
C LYS A 175 -10.06 -36.42 -33.93
N VAL A 176 -9.07 -36.76 -33.11
CA VAL A 176 -8.57 -38.14 -32.96
C VAL A 176 -9.68 -39.06 -32.43
N GLU A 177 -10.43 -38.62 -31.43
CA GLU A 177 -11.56 -39.41 -30.89
C GLU A 177 -12.69 -39.57 -31.92
N LEU A 178 -12.97 -38.56 -32.75
CA LEU A 178 -13.95 -38.65 -33.84
C LEU A 178 -13.48 -39.60 -34.95
N GLU A 179 -12.21 -39.58 -35.32
CA GLU A 179 -11.64 -40.49 -36.34
C GLU A 179 -11.60 -41.93 -35.82
N LYS A 180 -11.24 -42.16 -34.55
CA LYS A 180 -11.36 -43.47 -33.90
C LYS A 180 -12.82 -43.95 -33.83
N ALA A 181 -13.76 -43.06 -33.50
CA ALA A 181 -15.18 -43.38 -33.47
C ALA A 181 -15.75 -43.65 -34.88
N ARG A 182 -15.22 -42.99 -35.92
CA ARG A 182 -15.54 -43.26 -37.32
C ARG A 182 -14.94 -44.58 -37.80
N ALA A 183 -13.71 -44.90 -37.42
CA ALA A 183 -13.09 -46.19 -37.69
C ALA A 183 -13.86 -47.34 -37.01
N ALA A 184 -14.22 -47.19 -35.73
CA ALA A 184 -15.05 -48.17 -35.02
C ALA A 184 -16.45 -48.32 -35.62
N LYS A 185 -17.06 -47.22 -36.12
CA LYS A 185 -18.34 -47.29 -36.85
C LYS A 185 -18.20 -47.89 -38.25
N ALA A 186 -17.06 -47.71 -38.92
CA ALA A 186 -16.78 -48.34 -40.22
C ALA A 186 -16.53 -49.85 -40.07
N GLU A 187 -15.87 -50.27 -38.98
CA GLU A 187 -15.69 -51.68 -38.60
C GLU A 187 -17.01 -52.34 -38.18
N ALA A 188 -17.91 -51.62 -37.48
CA ALA A 188 -19.26 -52.13 -37.20
C ALA A 188 -20.12 -52.28 -38.47
N LYS A 189 -19.95 -51.38 -39.45
CA LYS A 189 -20.70 -51.40 -40.71
C LYS A 189 -20.15 -52.42 -41.73
N SER A 190 -18.89 -52.83 -41.64
CA SER A 190 -18.33 -53.91 -42.46
C SER A 190 -18.61 -55.31 -41.90
N ALA A 191 -18.96 -55.43 -40.61
CA ALA A 191 -19.46 -56.68 -40.02
C ALA A 191 -20.91 -57.00 -40.42
N GLU A 192 -21.74 -56.00 -40.76
CA GLU A 192 -23.09 -56.18 -41.31
C GLU A 192 -23.15 -56.35 -42.85
N ALA A 193 -22.01 -56.34 -43.55
CA ALA A 193 -21.93 -56.50 -45.01
C ALA A 193 -21.16 -57.77 -45.45
N LYS A 194 -21.24 -58.86 -44.67
CA LYS A 194 -21.00 -60.21 -45.20
C LYS A 194 -22.34 -60.73 -45.78
N PRO A 195 -22.41 -60.99 -47.09
CA PRO A 195 -23.67 -61.13 -47.81
C PRO A 195 -24.36 -62.47 -47.53
N ALA A 196 -25.67 -62.40 -47.27
CA ALA A 196 -26.59 -63.44 -47.69
C ALA A 196 -26.78 -63.30 -49.20
N ASP A 197 -26.25 -64.24 -49.98
CA ASP A 197 -27.02 -65.02 -50.96
C ASP A 197 -26.10 -65.91 -51.84
N ALA A 198 -26.32 -67.24 -51.80
CA ALA A 198 -26.32 -68.13 -52.97
C ALA A 198 -26.52 -69.60 -52.53
N ALA A 199 -27.73 -70.16 -52.77
CA ALA A 199 -28.00 -71.46 -53.45
C ALA A 199 -29.33 -72.14 -53.00
N THR A 200 -30.41 -71.77 -53.69
CA THR A 200 -31.50 -72.58 -54.32
C THR A 200 -32.00 -73.90 -53.68
N PRO A 201 -33.32 -74.01 -53.39
CA PRO A 201 -34.05 -75.29 -53.42
C PRO A 201 -34.70 -75.58 -54.79
N ALA A 202 -34.75 -76.86 -55.14
CA ALA A 202 -35.41 -77.56 -56.26
C ALA A 202 -34.57 -77.81 -57.53
#